data_AF-A0A522C1M7-F1
#
_entry.id   AF-A0A522C1M7-F1
#
_cell.length_a   1.000
_cell.length_b   1.000
_cell.length_c   1.000
_cell.angle_alpha   90.00
_cell.angle_beta   90.00
_cell.angle_gamma   90.00
#
_symmetry.space_group_name_H-M   'P 1'
#
loop_
_entity.id
_entity.type
_entity.pdbx_description
1 polymer ?
#
loop_
_entity_poly.entity_id
_entity_poly.type
_entity_poly.pdbx_seq_one_letter_code
_entity_poly.pdbx_strand_id
1 'polypeptide(L)'
;MKKRSCVRDFRDQVTDPKLREEIRDFIRQEGQHGMIHDQFNQRLRAQGIDVDMLERIDRFMLFGLLRKYNSAKFTLAVTAASEHMTAIMAHSFCNRREVMEQADRRMRAMYTWHAMEEVEHKAVAFDVMQKVAGVGYLRRIAGMIHVSIGFPLHVFLVTRYMLKLDGHRWWKRPAIWARGLWWLYKPGGLFSSVLGHYLAYFKPGFHPWQDGQMASYRVWLEAFQRTGDPVAAGEAVQASAA
;
A
#
# COMPACT_ATOMS: atom_id res chain seq x y z
N MET A 1 -8.58 0.94 2.40
CA MET A 1 -8.48 1.46 3.79
C MET A 1 -8.65 2.98 3.73
N LYS A 2 -9.42 3.62 4.62
CA LYS A 2 -9.50 5.11 4.64
C LYS A 2 -8.36 5.67 5.50
N LYS A 3 -7.12 5.66 4.99
CA LYS A 3 -5.89 5.97 5.76
C LYS A 3 -5.96 7.35 6.43
N ARG A 4 -6.58 8.31 5.74
CA ARG A 4 -6.84 9.67 6.24
C ARG A 4 -7.57 9.78 7.58
N SER A 5 -8.43 8.81 7.97
CA SER A 5 -9.22 8.98 9.21
C SER A 5 -8.35 8.88 10.46
N CYS A 6 -7.38 7.97 10.48
CA CYS A 6 -6.51 7.77 11.65
C CYS A 6 -5.55 8.95 11.86
N VAL A 7 -5.03 9.54 10.78
CA VAL A 7 -4.21 10.76 10.85
C VAL A 7 -5.05 11.95 11.32
N ARG A 8 -6.29 12.07 10.83
CA ARG A 8 -7.20 13.15 11.21
C ARG A 8 -7.54 13.16 12.70
N ASP A 9 -7.61 11.99 13.35
CA ASP A 9 -7.88 11.86 14.79
C ASP A 9 -6.87 12.63 15.67
N PHE A 10 -5.67 12.94 15.14
CA PHE A 10 -4.59 13.64 15.86
C PHE A 10 -4.25 15.02 15.28
N ARG A 11 -4.91 15.45 14.20
CA ARG A 11 -4.57 16.68 13.46
C ARG A 11 -4.56 17.92 14.35
N ASP A 12 -5.51 18.04 15.25
CA ASP A 12 -5.68 19.26 16.07
C ASP A 12 -4.64 19.35 17.20
N GLN A 13 -3.84 18.30 17.41
CA GLN A 13 -2.72 18.26 18.37
C GLN A 13 -1.37 18.60 17.70
N VAL A 14 -1.35 18.82 16.38
CA VAL A 14 -0.13 19.09 15.61
C VAL A 14 0.26 20.55 15.76
N THR A 15 1.41 20.82 16.37
CA THR A 15 1.95 22.17 16.57
C THR A 15 3.00 22.56 15.54
N ASP A 16 3.73 21.59 14.97
CA ASP A 16 4.73 21.83 13.94
C ASP A 16 4.05 22.28 12.62
N PRO A 17 4.33 23.50 12.13
CA PRO A 17 3.72 24.02 10.91
C PRO A 17 4.05 23.16 9.67
N LYS A 18 5.25 22.57 9.62
CA LYS A 18 5.66 21.71 8.49
C LYS A 18 4.85 20.42 8.47
N LEU A 19 4.76 19.73 9.61
CA LEU A 19 3.96 18.51 9.72
C LEU A 19 2.47 18.78 9.46
N ARG A 20 1.95 19.95 9.85
CA ARG A 20 0.57 20.35 9.58
C ARG A 20 0.30 20.50 8.08
N GLU A 21 1.26 21.04 7.34
CA GLU A 21 1.23 21.14 5.87
C GLU A 21 1.31 19.76 5.21
N GLU A 22 2.26 18.92 5.63
CA GLU A 22 2.38 17.54 5.13
C GLU A 22 1.11 16.72 5.35
N ILE A 23 0.45 16.84 6.52
CA ILE A 23 -0.84 16.19 6.80
C ILE A 23 -1.94 16.69 5.88
N ARG A 24 -2.00 18.00 5.62
CA ARG A 24 -3.00 18.59 4.73
C ARG A 24 -2.84 18.06 3.31
N ASP A 25 -1.61 18.01 2.82
CA ASP A 25 -1.30 17.53 1.48
C ASP A 25 -1.57 16.02 1.36
N PHE A 26 -1.19 15.24 2.37
CA PHE A 26 -1.53 13.83 2.50
C PHE A 26 -3.06 13.59 2.44
N ILE A 27 -3.85 14.34 3.22
CA ILE A 27 -5.32 14.19 3.22
C ILE A 27 -5.91 14.50 1.83
N ARG A 28 -5.34 15.46 1.11
CA ARG A 28 -5.77 15.83 -0.24
C ARG A 28 -5.44 14.73 -1.24
N GLN A 29 -4.18 14.26 -1.27
CA GLN A 29 -3.72 13.18 -2.16
C GLN A 29 -4.50 11.88 -1.90
N GLU A 30 -4.63 11.46 -0.64
CA GLU A 30 -5.45 10.29 -0.25
C GLU A 30 -6.92 10.42 -0.69
N GLY A 31 -7.43 11.65 -0.80
CA GLY A 31 -8.75 11.91 -1.37
C GLY A 31 -8.83 11.59 -2.87
N GLN A 32 -7.85 12.05 -3.64
CA GLN A 32 -7.73 11.78 -5.08
C GLN A 32 -7.46 10.29 -5.33
N HIS A 33 -6.63 9.68 -4.50
CA HIS A 33 -6.36 8.25 -4.47
C HIS A 33 -7.59 7.39 -4.29
N GLY A 34 -8.44 7.74 -3.32
CA GLY A 34 -9.75 7.09 -3.17
C GLY A 34 -10.58 7.17 -4.46
N MET A 35 -10.62 8.33 -5.12
CA MET A 35 -11.40 8.49 -6.36
C MET A 35 -10.91 7.61 -7.51
N ILE A 36 -9.59 7.43 -7.66
CA ILE A 36 -9.00 6.60 -8.71
C ILE A 36 -9.25 5.11 -8.43
N HIS A 37 -9.14 4.67 -7.17
CA HIS A 37 -9.52 3.31 -6.78
C HIS A 37 -11.02 3.05 -6.96
N ASP A 38 -11.88 4.04 -6.68
CA ASP A 38 -13.32 3.91 -6.90
C ASP A 38 -13.63 3.73 -8.40
N GLN A 39 -12.91 4.42 -9.31
CA GLN A 39 -13.03 4.20 -10.75
C GLN A 39 -12.56 2.80 -11.17
N PHE A 40 -11.46 2.30 -10.60
CA PHE A 40 -11.00 0.94 -10.84
C PHE A 40 -12.04 -0.10 -10.37
N ASN A 41 -12.57 0.09 -9.16
CA ASN A 41 -13.64 -0.72 -8.59
C ASN A 41 -14.91 -0.71 -9.45
N GLN A 42 -15.29 0.42 -10.04
CA GLN A 42 -16.41 0.49 -10.98
C GLN A 42 -16.17 -0.37 -12.22
N ARG A 43 -14.94 -0.41 -12.75
CA ARG A 43 -14.59 -1.31 -13.87
C ARG A 43 -14.68 -2.78 -13.46
N LEU A 44 -14.20 -3.15 -12.28
CA LEU A 44 -14.34 -4.52 -11.77
C LEU A 44 -15.81 -4.91 -11.59
N ARG A 45 -16.65 -4.00 -11.08
CA ARG A 45 -18.11 -4.20 -10.98
C ARG A 45 -18.74 -4.46 -12.35
N ALA A 46 -18.36 -3.69 -13.37
CA ALA A 46 -18.81 -3.89 -14.75
C ALA A 46 -18.36 -5.23 -15.36
N GLN A 47 -17.29 -5.84 -14.83
CA GLN A 47 -16.81 -7.17 -15.22
C GLN A 47 -17.47 -8.31 -14.42
N GLY A 48 -18.44 -8.01 -13.55
CA GLY A 48 -19.19 -9.00 -12.79
C GLY A 48 -18.59 -9.37 -11.42
N ILE A 49 -17.59 -8.63 -10.96
CA ILE A 49 -17.05 -8.79 -9.60
C ILE A 49 -17.99 -8.11 -8.60
N ASP A 50 -18.36 -8.82 -7.53
CA ASP A 50 -19.17 -8.28 -6.43
C ASP A 50 -18.30 -7.42 -5.50
N VAL A 51 -17.98 -6.23 -5.99
CA VAL A 51 -17.18 -5.23 -5.28
C VAL A 51 -17.91 -4.73 -4.03
N ASP A 52 -19.24 -4.64 -4.07
CA ASP A 52 -20.03 -4.11 -2.95
C ASP A 52 -19.97 -5.03 -1.73
N MET A 53 -19.93 -6.34 -1.95
CA MET A 53 -19.68 -7.34 -0.90
C MET A 53 -18.27 -7.22 -0.31
N LEU A 54 -17.24 -7.06 -1.15
CA LEU A 54 -15.85 -6.87 -0.68
C LEU A 54 -15.71 -5.57 0.14
N GLU A 55 -16.25 -4.45 -0.34
CA GLU A 55 -16.23 -3.17 0.38
C GLU A 55 -16.98 -3.23 1.72
N ARG A 56 -18.06 -4.03 1.80
CA ARG A 56 -18.79 -4.26 3.05
C ARG A 56 -17.95 -5.03 4.06
N ILE A 57 -17.25 -6.06 3.61
CA ILE A 57 -16.31 -6.83 4.45
C ILE A 57 -15.20 -5.90 4.96
N ASP A 58 -14.57 -5.13 4.07
CA ASP A 58 -13.50 -4.20 4.43
C ASP A 58 -13.97 -3.15 5.45
N ARG A 59 -15.16 -2.59 5.24
CA ARG A 59 -15.75 -1.63 6.17
C ARG A 59 -16.02 -2.26 7.53
N PHE A 60 -16.51 -3.49 7.56
CA PHE A 60 -16.76 -4.21 8.81
C PHE A 60 -15.45 -4.52 9.55
N MET A 61 -14.43 -5.03 8.84
CA MET A 61 -13.11 -5.29 9.43
C MET A 61 -12.48 -4.01 10.00
N LEU A 62 -12.59 -2.89 9.27
CA LEU A 62 -11.94 -1.64 9.67
C LEU A 62 -12.71 -0.90 10.77
N PHE A 63 -14.02 -0.70 10.62
CA PHE A 63 -14.84 0.10 11.53
C PHE A 63 -15.64 -0.73 12.54
N GLY A 64 -16.08 -1.93 12.15
CA GLY A 64 -16.82 -2.84 13.02
C GLY A 64 -15.93 -3.61 13.99
N LEU A 65 -14.66 -3.84 13.63
CA LEU A 65 -13.70 -4.56 14.46
C LEU A 65 -12.51 -3.69 14.88
N LEU A 66 -11.62 -3.33 13.95
CA LEU A 66 -10.34 -2.70 14.29
C LEU A 66 -10.52 -1.40 15.09
N ARG A 67 -11.25 -0.42 14.53
CA ARG A 67 -11.46 0.88 15.18
C ARG A 67 -12.42 0.82 16.36
N LYS A 68 -13.34 -0.14 16.40
CA LYS A 68 -14.30 -0.28 17.50
C LYS A 68 -13.64 -0.78 18.78
N TYR A 69 -12.72 -1.73 18.66
CA TYR A 69 -12.13 -2.43 19.82
C TYR A 69 -10.70 -2.00 20.14
N ASN A 70 -10.09 -1.08 19.38
CA ASN A 70 -8.73 -0.63 19.63
C ASN A 70 -8.63 0.89 19.79
N SER A 71 -7.64 1.34 20.56
CA SER A 71 -7.34 2.76 20.74
C SER A 71 -6.93 3.45 19.43
N ALA A 72 -7.19 4.76 19.35
CA ALA A 72 -6.75 5.60 18.23
C ALA A 72 -5.24 5.46 17.96
N LYS A 73 -4.42 5.41 19.03
CA LYS A 73 -2.97 5.18 18.95
C LYS A 73 -2.60 3.87 18.27
N PHE A 74 -3.31 2.78 18.56
CA PHE A 74 -3.06 1.49 17.91
C PHE A 74 -3.50 1.51 16.44
N THR A 75 -4.67 2.07 16.15
CA THR A 75 -5.14 2.16 14.75
C THR A 75 -4.26 3.06 13.88
N LEU A 76 -3.67 4.10 14.47
CA LEU A 76 -2.65 4.92 13.82
C LEU A 76 -1.35 4.12 13.59
N ALA A 77 -0.93 3.28 14.54
CA ALA A 77 0.21 2.39 14.36
C ALA A 77 0.00 1.38 13.23
N VAL A 78 -1.21 0.82 13.10
CA VAL A 78 -1.61 -0.04 11.97
C VAL A 78 -1.60 0.75 10.66
N THR A 79 -2.04 2.01 10.67
CA THR A 79 -2.02 2.88 9.49
C THR A 79 -0.59 3.14 9.04
N ALA A 80 0.28 3.61 9.93
CA ALA A 80 1.70 3.87 9.64
C ALA A 80 2.44 2.60 9.16
N ALA A 81 2.14 1.44 9.74
CA ALA A 81 2.69 0.16 9.27
C ALA A 81 2.18 -0.22 7.86
N SER A 82 0.93 0.10 7.54
CA SER A 82 0.36 -0.16 6.21
C SER A 82 0.97 0.76 5.15
N GLU A 83 1.15 2.06 5.45
CA GLU A 83 1.89 2.99 4.58
C GLU A 83 3.31 2.48 4.33
N HIS A 84 4.02 2.08 5.38
CA HIS A 84 5.38 1.52 5.24
C HIS A 84 5.39 0.27 4.37
N MET A 85 4.50 -0.68 4.63
CA MET A 85 4.46 -1.94 3.88
C MET A 85 4.12 -1.73 2.40
N THR A 86 3.18 -0.84 2.08
CA THR A 86 2.81 -0.53 0.70
C THR A 86 3.89 0.28 -0.02
N ALA A 87 4.55 1.22 0.66
CA ALA A 87 5.69 1.95 0.14
C ALA A 87 6.88 1.02 -0.19
N ILE A 88 7.21 0.05 0.67
CA ILE A 88 8.30 -0.89 0.34
C ILE A 88 7.92 -1.83 -0.80
N MET A 89 6.64 -2.21 -0.94
CA MET A 89 6.17 -3.01 -2.06
C MET A 89 6.35 -2.32 -3.42
N ALA A 90 6.39 -0.98 -3.46
CA ALA A 90 6.75 -0.22 -4.66
C ALA A 90 8.07 -0.69 -5.27
N HIS A 91 9.06 -1.07 -4.45
CA HIS A 91 10.34 -1.60 -4.92
C HIS A 91 10.18 -2.91 -5.69
N SER A 92 9.28 -3.78 -5.28
CA SER A 92 9.02 -5.03 -5.99
C SER A 92 8.31 -4.80 -7.32
N PHE A 93 7.42 -3.80 -7.42
CA PHE A 93 6.65 -3.52 -8.65
C PHE A 93 7.41 -2.67 -9.67
N CYS A 94 8.19 -1.69 -9.22
CA CYS A 94 8.78 -0.69 -10.11
C CYS A 94 10.20 -1.04 -10.58
N ASN A 95 10.91 -1.94 -9.89
CA ASN A 95 12.31 -2.26 -10.22
C ASN A 95 12.47 -3.60 -10.95
N ARG A 96 11.35 -4.30 -11.23
CA ARG A 96 11.34 -5.63 -11.84
C ARG A 96 10.36 -5.64 -12.99
N ARG A 97 10.88 -5.56 -14.21
CA ARG A 97 10.05 -5.40 -15.41
C ARG A 97 9.03 -6.53 -15.54
N GLU A 98 9.41 -7.76 -15.24
CA GLU A 98 8.61 -8.97 -15.45
C GLU A 98 7.33 -9.01 -14.61
N VAL A 99 7.24 -8.24 -13.53
CA VAL A 99 6.09 -8.25 -12.61
C VAL A 99 4.86 -7.62 -13.27
N MET A 100 5.06 -6.56 -14.05
CA MET A 100 3.99 -5.77 -14.66
C MET A 100 4.02 -5.79 -16.19
N GLU A 101 4.94 -6.55 -16.80
CA GLU A 101 5.14 -6.57 -18.26
C GLU A 101 3.87 -6.91 -19.05
N GLN A 102 3.08 -7.86 -18.57
CA GLN A 102 1.86 -8.32 -19.23
C GLN A 102 0.61 -7.48 -18.89
N ALA A 103 0.73 -6.53 -17.95
CA ALA A 103 -0.40 -5.67 -17.58
C ALA A 103 -0.68 -4.62 -18.66
N ASP A 104 -1.96 -4.27 -18.85
CA ASP A 104 -2.35 -3.13 -19.68
C ASP A 104 -1.60 -1.87 -19.21
N ARG A 105 -1.08 -1.08 -20.16
CA ARG A 105 -0.30 0.14 -19.87
C ARG A 105 -1.00 1.11 -18.91
N ARG A 106 -2.33 1.19 -18.94
CA ARG A 106 -3.12 2.05 -18.04
C ARG A 106 -3.14 1.49 -16.62
N MET A 107 -3.19 0.16 -16.48
CA MET A 107 -3.09 -0.50 -15.18
C MET A 107 -1.69 -0.35 -14.61
N ARG A 108 -0.64 -0.52 -15.43
CA ARG A 108 0.73 -0.20 -15.02
C ARG A 108 0.83 1.23 -14.52
N ALA A 109 0.39 2.19 -15.32
CA ALA A 109 0.42 3.61 -14.96
C ALA A 109 -0.26 3.90 -13.62
N MET A 110 -1.46 3.34 -13.40
CA MET A 110 -2.20 3.49 -12.14
C MET A 110 -1.41 2.92 -10.95
N TYR A 111 -0.87 1.70 -11.05
CA TYR A 111 -0.10 1.10 -9.96
C TYR A 111 1.26 1.79 -9.74
N THR A 112 1.93 2.26 -10.80
CA THR A 112 3.16 3.04 -10.68
C THR A 112 2.91 4.38 -10.00
N TRP A 113 1.87 5.12 -10.43
CA TRP A 113 1.48 6.38 -9.79
C TRP A 113 1.14 6.18 -8.31
N HIS A 114 0.33 5.16 -7.99
CA HIS A 114 0.00 4.80 -6.62
C HIS A 114 1.27 4.49 -5.82
N ALA A 115 2.20 3.71 -6.36
CA ALA A 115 3.47 3.41 -5.71
C ALA A 115 4.30 4.68 -5.41
N MET A 116 4.28 5.69 -6.29
CA MET A 116 4.95 6.96 -6.04
C MET A 116 4.29 7.76 -4.91
N GLU A 117 2.95 7.83 -4.87
CA GLU A 117 2.22 8.47 -3.77
C GLU A 117 2.54 7.80 -2.42
N GLU A 118 2.56 6.47 -2.36
CA GLU A 118 2.88 5.74 -1.12
C GLU A 118 4.31 6.04 -0.61
N VAL A 119 5.27 6.27 -1.52
CA VAL A 119 6.63 6.70 -1.17
C VAL A 119 6.65 8.11 -0.59
N GLU A 120 5.78 9.01 -1.05
CA GLU A 120 5.60 10.35 -0.45
C GLU A 120 4.92 10.27 0.92
N HIS A 121 3.95 9.36 1.08
CA HIS A 121 3.11 9.24 2.28
C HIS A 121 3.79 8.53 3.45
N LYS A 122 4.77 7.65 3.17
CA LYS A 122 5.35 6.69 4.13
C LYS A 122 5.78 7.29 5.47
N ALA A 123 6.21 8.55 5.48
CA ALA A 123 6.66 9.22 6.70
C ALA A 123 5.57 10.01 7.43
N VAL A 124 4.54 10.51 6.75
CA VAL A 124 3.55 11.42 7.35
C VAL A 124 2.79 10.71 8.48
N ALA A 125 2.24 9.52 8.21
CA ALA A 125 1.55 8.73 9.22
C ALA A 125 2.48 8.31 10.37
N PHE A 126 3.75 8.02 10.05
CA PHE A 126 4.76 7.64 11.04
C PHE A 126 5.13 8.80 11.97
N ASP A 127 5.27 10.01 11.41
CA ASP A 127 5.59 11.22 12.16
C ASP A 127 4.45 11.63 13.08
N VAL A 128 3.20 11.56 12.61
CA VAL A 128 2.02 11.75 13.48
C VAL A 128 2.02 10.72 14.60
N MET A 129 2.33 9.45 14.30
CA MET A 129 2.39 8.37 15.28
C MET A 129 3.44 8.62 16.37
N GLN A 130 4.66 9.02 15.99
CA GLN A 130 5.77 9.20 16.92
C GLN A 130 5.73 10.57 17.62
N LYS A 131 5.66 11.67 16.85
CA LYS A 131 5.83 13.05 17.33
C LYS A 131 4.59 13.59 18.02
N VAL A 132 3.40 13.18 17.60
CA VAL A 132 2.12 13.74 18.07
C VAL A 132 1.41 12.77 19.01
N ALA A 133 1.16 11.55 18.55
CA ALA A 133 0.43 10.55 19.32
C ALA A 133 1.30 9.88 20.42
N GLY A 134 2.63 10.02 20.37
CA GLY A 134 3.55 9.43 21.35
C GLY A 134 3.40 7.90 21.44
N VAL A 135 3.35 7.22 20.31
CA VAL A 135 3.23 5.75 20.27
C VAL A 135 4.58 5.09 20.57
N GLY A 136 4.67 4.41 21.70
CA GLY A 136 5.87 3.66 22.08
C GLY A 136 6.17 2.46 21.18
N TYR A 137 7.42 1.99 21.25
CA TYR A 137 7.98 0.94 20.40
C TYR A 137 7.11 -0.33 20.32
N LEU A 138 6.68 -0.90 21.45
CA LEU A 138 5.90 -2.14 21.48
C LEU A 138 4.58 -2.02 20.69
N ARG A 139 3.89 -0.87 20.80
CA ARG A 139 2.64 -0.63 20.08
C ARG A 139 2.87 -0.42 18.58
N ARG A 140 3.98 0.23 18.20
CA ARG A 140 4.41 0.36 16.80
C ARG A 140 4.64 -1.03 16.18
N ILE A 141 5.36 -1.90 16.88
CA ILE A 141 5.65 -3.27 16.42
C ILE A 141 4.37 -4.11 16.36
N ALA A 142 3.48 -4.00 17.36
CA ALA A 142 2.19 -4.68 17.33
C ALA A 142 1.35 -4.25 16.11
N GLY A 143 1.40 -2.98 15.72
CA GLY A 143 0.78 -2.48 14.48
C GLY A 143 1.35 -3.15 13.23
N MET A 144 2.68 -3.29 13.14
CA MET A 144 3.33 -4.00 12.03
C MET A 144 2.93 -5.47 11.97
N ILE A 145 2.99 -6.18 13.11
CA ILE A 145 2.60 -7.60 13.17
C ILE A 145 1.14 -7.79 12.74
N HIS A 146 0.24 -6.90 13.18
CA HIS A 146 -1.16 -6.92 12.77
C HIS A 146 -1.30 -6.83 11.24
N VAL A 147 -0.58 -5.89 10.61
CA VAL A 147 -0.58 -5.70 9.16
C VAL A 147 0.04 -6.90 8.44
N SER A 148 1.18 -7.42 8.93
CA SER A 148 1.87 -8.58 8.36
C SER A 148 1.05 -9.87 8.34
N ILE A 149 0.05 -9.99 9.21
CA ILE A 149 -0.88 -11.14 9.23
C ILE A 149 -2.16 -10.81 8.47
N GLY A 150 -2.76 -9.65 8.75
CA GLY A 150 -4.05 -9.26 8.21
C GLY A 150 -4.02 -9.05 6.70
N PHE A 151 -2.97 -8.43 6.17
CA PHE A 151 -2.87 -8.14 4.74
C PHE A 151 -2.73 -9.40 3.87
N PRO A 152 -1.80 -10.35 4.13
CA PRO A 152 -1.76 -11.60 3.37
C PRO A 152 -3.04 -12.42 3.48
N LEU A 153 -3.67 -12.44 4.66
CA LEU A 153 -4.96 -13.13 4.84
C LEU A 153 -6.06 -12.50 3.98
N HIS A 154 -6.12 -11.17 3.93
CA HIS A 154 -7.06 -10.46 3.08
C HIS A 154 -6.82 -10.74 1.59
N VAL A 155 -5.57 -10.64 1.13
CA VAL A 155 -5.17 -10.99 -0.26
C VAL A 155 -5.54 -12.43 -0.57
N PHE A 156 -5.34 -13.35 0.38
CA PHE A 156 -5.73 -14.75 0.24
C PHE A 156 -7.23 -14.93 0.01
N LEU A 157 -8.07 -14.27 0.82
CA LEU A 157 -9.52 -14.35 0.70
C LEU A 157 -10.02 -13.76 -0.63
N VAL A 158 -9.51 -12.60 -1.03
CA VAL A 158 -9.87 -11.94 -2.30
C VAL A 158 -9.43 -12.79 -3.49
N THR A 159 -8.19 -13.26 -3.51
CA THR A 159 -7.68 -14.10 -4.61
C THR A 159 -8.44 -15.42 -4.71
N ARG A 160 -8.80 -16.03 -3.57
CA ARG A 160 -9.65 -17.23 -3.56
C ARG A 160 -11.02 -16.96 -4.20
N TYR A 161 -11.59 -15.78 -3.97
CA TYR A 161 -12.83 -15.35 -4.61
C TYR A 161 -12.64 -15.10 -6.11
N MET A 162 -11.57 -14.43 -6.54
CA MET A 162 -11.25 -14.23 -7.96
C MET A 162 -11.07 -15.54 -8.71
N LEU A 163 -10.28 -16.48 -8.16
CA LEU A 163 -10.12 -17.82 -8.73
C LEU A 163 -11.46 -18.60 -8.83
N LYS A 164 -12.45 -18.29 -7.98
CA LYS A 164 -13.78 -18.87 -8.10
C LYS A 164 -14.53 -18.29 -9.29
N LEU A 165 -14.47 -16.97 -9.50
CA LEU A 165 -15.09 -16.28 -10.62
C LEU A 165 -14.48 -16.71 -11.96
N ASP A 166 -13.16 -16.93 -11.99
CA ASP A 166 -12.44 -17.43 -13.18
C ASP A 166 -12.74 -18.90 -13.52
N GLY A 167 -13.68 -19.54 -12.79
CA GLY A 167 -14.11 -20.91 -13.06
C GLY A 167 -13.12 -21.99 -12.61
N HIS A 168 -12.05 -21.65 -11.90
CA HIS A 168 -11.13 -22.67 -11.39
C HIS A 168 -11.81 -23.56 -10.36
N ARG A 169 -11.80 -24.87 -10.63
CA ARG A 169 -12.35 -25.89 -9.73
C ARG A 169 -11.64 -25.88 -8.39
N TRP A 170 -12.37 -26.12 -7.29
CA TRP A 170 -11.86 -25.92 -5.92
C TRP A 170 -10.60 -26.73 -5.62
N TRP A 171 -10.45 -27.94 -6.18
CA TRP A 171 -9.28 -28.79 -5.99
C TRP A 171 -8.04 -28.38 -6.80
N LYS A 172 -8.20 -27.55 -7.85
CA LYS A 172 -7.06 -27.00 -8.61
C LYS A 172 -6.46 -25.75 -7.94
N ARG A 173 -7.24 -25.06 -7.10
CA ARG A 173 -6.83 -23.81 -6.46
C ARG A 173 -5.61 -23.98 -5.54
N PRO A 174 -5.48 -25.02 -4.71
CA PRO A 174 -4.30 -25.22 -3.86
C PRO A 174 -2.98 -25.27 -4.66
N ALA A 175 -2.97 -25.91 -5.83
CA ALA A 175 -1.79 -25.95 -6.69
C ALA A 175 -1.43 -24.58 -7.29
N ILE A 176 -2.44 -23.80 -7.69
CA ILE A 176 -2.23 -22.41 -8.14
C ILE A 176 -1.63 -21.58 -7.00
N TRP A 177 -2.18 -21.73 -5.79
CA TRP A 177 -1.68 -21.08 -4.58
C TRP A 177 -0.24 -21.44 -4.28
N ALA A 178 0.12 -22.72 -4.31
CA ALA A 178 1.49 -23.17 -4.05
C ALA A 178 2.49 -22.53 -5.05
N ARG A 179 2.13 -22.45 -6.33
CA ARG A 179 2.94 -21.76 -7.35
C ARG A 179 3.07 -20.26 -7.08
N GLY A 180 1.98 -19.60 -6.67
CA GLY A 180 1.99 -18.19 -6.28
C GLY A 180 2.89 -17.92 -5.07
N LEU A 181 2.77 -18.71 -4.00
CA LEU A 181 3.62 -18.62 -2.83
C LEU A 181 5.09 -18.86 -3.17
N TRP A 182 5.38 -19.85 -4.01
CA TRP A 182 6.73 -20.09 -4.50
C TRP A 182 7.27 -18.88 -5.27
N TRP A 183 6.50 -18.30 -6.19
CA TRP A 183 6.89 -17.10 -6.93
C TRP A 183 7.16 -15.89 -6.01
N LEU A 184 6.37 -15.72 -4.94
CA LEU A 184 6.53 -14.65 -3.97
C LEU A 184 7.78 -14.82 -3.08
N TYR A 185 8.02 -16.03 -2.56
CA TYR A 185 8.94 -16.26 -1.44
C TYR A 185 10.21 -17.06 -1.78
N LYS A 186 10.33 -17.66 -2.97
CA LYS A 186 11.57 -18.34 -3.37
C LYS A 186 12.77 -17.37 -3.29
N PRO A 187 14.01 -17.86 -3.19
CA PRO A 187 15.19 -17.00 -3.38
C PRO A 187 15.10 -16.23 -4.72
N GLY A 188 15.23 -14.89 -4.66
CA GLY A 188 15.00 -13.99 -5.80
C GLY A 188 13.51 -13.78 -6.18
N GLY A 189 12.57 -14.29 -5.37
CA GLY A 189 11.13 -14.09 -5.51
C GLY A 189 10.72 -12.64 -5.26
N LEU A 190 9.43 -12.33 -5.46
CA LEU A 190 8.93 -10.94 -5.42
C LEU A 190 9.34 -10.18 -4.15
N PHE A 191 9.27 -10.85 -2.99
CA PHE A 191 9.50 -10.21 -1.70
C PHE A 191 10.95 -10.24 -1.21
N SER A 192 11.86 -10.91 -1.91
CA SER A 192 13.27 -10.95 -1.47
C SER A 192 13.93 -9.57 -1.49
N SER A 193 13.53 -8.69 -2.43
CA SER A 193 14.06 -7.33 -2.55
C SER A 193 13.58 -6.38 -1.45
N VAL A 194 12.46 -6.69 -0.78
CA VAL A 194 11.85 -5.79 0.24
C VAL A 194 12.08 -6.28 1.66
N LEU A 195 12.59 -7.50 1.85
CA LEU A 195 12.79 -8.10 3.17
C LEU A 195 13.66 -7.24 4.09
N GLY A 196 14.72 -6.61 3.56
CA GLY A 196 15.57 -5.70 4.32
C GLY A 196 14.81 -4.48 4.86
N HIS A 197 14.02 -3.84 4.01
CA HIS A 197 13.18 -2.68 4.39
C HIS A 197 12.06 -3.07 5.35
N TYR A 198 11.49 -4.27 5.20
CA TYR A 198 10.51 -4.84 6.13
C TYR A 198 11.13 -5.03 7.52
N LEU A 199 12.30 -5.69 7.60
CA LEU A 199 12.99 -5.93 8.87
C LEU A 199 13.49 -4.64 9.53
N ALA A 200 13.82 -3.62 8.74
CA ALA A 200 14.25 -2.32 9.25
C ALA A 200 13.19 -1.66 10.15
N TYR A 201 11.89 -1.84 9.85
CA TYR A 201 10.79 -1.28 10.67
C TYR A 201 10.84 -1.74 12.13
N PHE A 202 11.41 -2.92 12.38
CA PHE A 202 11.55 -3.48 13.73
C PHE A 202 12.71 -2.88 14.52
N LYS A 203 13.62 -2.12 13.91
CA LYS A 203 14.77 -1.55 14.64
C LYS A 203 14.34 -0.40 15.56
N PRO A 204 14.91 -0.28 16.78
CA PRO A 204 14.86 0.95 17.55
C PRO A 204 15.43 2.12 16.72
N GLY A 205 14.79 3.28 16.77
CA GLY A 205 15.22 4.46 16.00
C GLY A 205 14.88 4.43 14.50
N PHE A 206 14.20 3.40 14.00
CA PHE A 206 13.76 3.37 12.60
C PHE A 206 12.93 4.60 12.21
N HIS A 207 13.19 5.13 11.02
CA HIS A 207 12.39 6.16 10.38
C HIS A 207 12.19 5.85 8.89
N PRO A 208 10.97 5.99 8.30
CA PRO A 208 10.70 5.62 6.90
C PRO A 208 11.58 6.35 5.85
N TRP A 209 12.07 7.54 6.17
CA TRP A 209 12.97 8.30 5.29
C TRP A 209 14.44 7.88 5.32
N GLN A 210 14.86 6.97 6.20
CA GLN A 210 16.28 6.56 6.31
C GLN A 210 16.83 5.93 5.01
N ASP A 211 15.95 5.34 4.19
CA ASP A 211 16.30 4.69 2.92
C ASP A 211 16.16 5.63 1.70
N GLY A 212 15.75 6.89 1.91
CA GLY A 212 15.57 7.88 0.84
C GLY A 212 14.39 7.61 -0.09
N GLN A 213 14.45 8.18 -1.30
CA GLN A 213 13.49 7.94 -2.38
C GLN A 213 14.02 6.87 -3.34
N MET A 214 13.09 6.18 -4.01
CA MET A 214 13.43 5.19 -5.03
C MET A 214 13.98 5.85 -6.29
N ALA A 215 14.91 5.20 -6.99
CA ALA A 215 15.39 5.69 -8.29
C ALA A 215 14.26 5.84 -9.32
N SER A 216 13.28 4.91 -9.30
CA SER A 216 12.09 4.95 -10.15
C SER A 216 11.21 6.17 -9.91
N TYR A 217 11.22 6.76 -8.71
CA TYR A 217 10.46 7.97 -8.40
C TYR A 217 10.94 9.16 -9.24
N ARG A 218 12.27 9.33 -9.34
CA ARG A 218 12.86 10.39 -10.16
C ARG A 218 12.53 10.20 -11.64
N VAL A 219 12.66 8.96 -12.15
CA VAL A 219 12.31 8.62 -13.55
C VAL A 219 10.85 8.96 -13.84
N TRP A 220 9.95 8.57 -12.93
CA TRP A 220 8.52 8.84 -13.06
C TRP A 220 8.25 10.36 -13.07
N LEU A 221 8.82 11.09 -12.12
CA LEU A 221 8.59 12.53 -11.96
C LEU A 221 9.08 13.33 -13.16
N GLU A 222 10.29 13.05 -13.66
CA GLU A 222 10.85 13.71 -14.84
C GLU A 222 10.00 13.44 -16.09
N ALA A 223 9.58 12.18 -16.29
CA ALA A 223 8.73 11.81 -17.41
C ALA A 223 7.35 12.48 -17.32
N PHE A 224 6.76 12.53 -16.13
CA PHE A 224 5.46 13.17 -15.91
C PHE A 224 5.54 14.68 -16.10
N GLN A 225 6.56 15.35 -15.54
CA GLN A 225 6.75 16.80 -15.72
C GLN A 225 6.95 17.21 -17.18
N ARG A 226 7.64 16.38 -17.96
CA ARG A 226 7.87 16.62 -19.40
C ARG A 226 6.61 16.43 -20.25
N THR A 227 5.75 15.48 -19.89
CA THR A 227 4.67 15.01 -20.79
C THR A 227 3.26 15.36 -20.30
N GLY A 228 3.08 15.55 -19.00
CA GLY A 228 1.76 15.63 -18.36
C GLY A 228 0.96 14.33 -18.40
N ASP A 229 1.55 13.22 -18.88
CA ASP A 229 0.85 11.95 -19.10
C ASP A 229 1.31 10.86 -18.10
N PRO A 230 0.42 10.39 -17.19
CA PRO A 230 0.78 9.35 -16.23
C PRO A 230 1.06 7.99 -16.91
N VAL A 231 0.51 7.75 -18.11
CA VAL A 231 0.80 6.53 -18.88
C VAL A 231 2.23 6.57 -19.40
N ALA A 232 2.63 7.67 -20.04
CA ALA A 232 4.01 7.85 -20.47
C ALA A 232 5.02 7.75 -19.31
N ALA A 233 4.67 8.31 -18.14
CA ALA A 233 5.51 8.21 -16.94
C ALA A 233 5.61 6.77 -16.40
N GLY A 234 4.50 6.02 -16.38
CA GLY A 234 4.50 4.61 -16.01
C GLY A 234 5.35 3.73 -16.95
N GLU A 235 5.26 3.98 -18.25
CA GLU A 235 6.09 3.28 -19.24
C GLU A 235 7.58 3.62 -19.12
N ALA A 236 7.92 4.87 -18.78
CA ALA A 236 9.32 5.26 -18.51
C ALA A 236 9.91 4.49 -17.32
N VAL A 237 9.14 4.33 -16.24
CA VAL A 237 9.54 3.50 -15.10
C VAL A 237 9.72 2.04 -15.53
N GLN A 238 8.75 1.49 -16.25
CA GLN A 238 8.81 0.11 -16.75
C GLN A 238 10.02 -0.14 -17.66
N ALA A 239 10.41 0.83 -18.49
CA ALA A 239 11.58 0.75 -19.35
C ALA A 239 12.91 0.85 -18.59
N SER A 240 12.91 1.50 -17.42
CA SER A 240 14.09 1.64 -16.55
C SER A 240 14.29 0.45 -15.59
N ALA A 241 13.27 -0.39 -15.42
CA ALA A 241 13.34 -1.58 -14.58
C ALA A 241 14.26 -2.64 -15.21
N ALA A 242 15.06 -3.28 -14.36
CA ALA A 242 15.93 -4.39 -14.76
C ALA A 242 15.14 -5.70 -14.93
#